data_AF-A0A522WRI8-F1
#
_entry.id   AF-A0A522WRI8-F1
#
_cell.length_a   1.000
_cell.length_b   1.000
_cell.length_c   1.000
_cell.angle_alpha   90.00
_cell.angle_beta   90.00
_cell.angle_gamma   90.00
#
_symmetry.space_group_name_H-M   'P 1'
#
loop_
_entity.id
_entity.type
_entity.pdbx_description
1 polymer ?
#
loop_
_entity_poly.entity_id
_entity_poly.type
_entity_poly.pdbx_seq_one_letter_code
_entity_poly.pdbx_strand_id
1 'polypeptide(L)'
;MKIRTIIMFLMLLNCLISPKVFAEEASENAFKISNDSKAVIAGNGFDQQGYYTFRPDLRKCLSPLCGGFFVKAVNQTLTRCANGSRQAECYVASLNNRKNFDINSAALLQGLIKPKIYGEFGNLGIFAVKAAFSSSTDTVGAGLFVGLENNGIVCITTPCFSADQYLLNRSKIRAISGIDLGKVGASDLLLNEALSIMAKGEVLIASGVNIQTEEVAGKGITFVADQFYLPIESNSQ
;
A
#
# COMPACT_ATOMS: atom_id res chain seq x y z
N MET A 1 3.05 2.02 67.78
CA MET A 1 2.98 3.23 68.64
C MET A 1 4.28 4.00 68.46
N LYS A 2 4.38 5.29 68.13
CA LYS A 2 3.44 6.41 67.83
C LYS A 2 3.98 7.07 66.53
N ILE A 3 3.23 7.47 65.50
CA ILE A 3 2.16 8.49 65.35
C ILE A 3 2.63 9.96 65.60
N ARG A 4 2.49 10.78 64.53
CA ARG A 4 2.61 12.26 64.42
C ARG A 4 4.04 12.83 64.53
N THR A 5 4.42 13.89 63.79
CA THR A 5 3.68 15.15 63.55
C THR A 5 3.97 15.81 62.19
N ILE A 6 2.98 16.55 61.66
CA ILE A 6 3.03 17.41 60.45
C ILE A 6 3.48 18.82 60.85
N ILE A 7 4.37 19.47 60.08
CA ILE A 7 4.49 20.95 60.07
C ILE A 7 4.63 21.46 58.62
N MET A 8 3.89 22.52 58.32
CA MET A 8 3.81 23.26 57.06
C MET A 8 4.27 24.70 57.30
N PHE A 9 5.23 25.21 56.53
CA PHE A 9 5.63 26.63 56.46
C PHE A 9 6.34 26.84 55.11
N LEU A 10 5.93 27.65 54.13
CA LEU A 10 5.35 29.00 54.04
C LEU A 10 6.43 30.09 53.73
N MET A 11 6.29 30.65 52.52
CA MET A 11 6.69 31.98 52.03
C MET A 11 8.16 32.36 51.71
N LEU A 12 8.31 32.76 50.43
CA LEU A 12 8.90 34.01 49.90
C LEU A 12 10.34 34.41 50.26
N LEU A 13 11.15 34.60 49.21
CA LEU A 13 12.03 35.77 49.14
C LEU A 13 12.19 36.28 47.70
N ASN A 14 11.99 37.59 47.51
CA ASN A 14 12.31 38.30 46.28
C ASN A 14 13.82 38.39 46.08
N CYS A 15 14.29 38.44 44.83
CA CYS A 15 15.49 39.21 44.50
C CYS A 15 15.32 39.95 43.17
N LEU A 16 15.43 41.28 43.24
CA LEU A 16 15.32 42.22 42.12
C LEU A 16 16.71 42.45 41.53
N ILE A 17 16.96 42.11 40.26
CA ILE A 17 18.06 42.69 39.49
C ILE A 17 17.62 43.01 38.05
N SER A 18 17.80 44.27 37.68
CA SER A 18 17.78 44.88 36.34
C SER A 18 18.46 46.26 36.50
N PRO A 19 18.98 46.92 35.44
CA PRO A 19 18.75 46.72 34.01
C PRO A 19 20.10 46.44 33.27
N LYS A 20 20.46 46.81 32.02
CA LYS A 20 19.90 47.71 30.98
C LYS A 20 20.45 47.32 29.58
N VAL A 21 19.63 47.50 28.53
CA VAL A 21 20.01 47.86 27.13
C VAL A 21 20.99 46.96 26.37
N PHE A 22 20.46 46.25 25.37
CA PHE A 22 20.69 46.63 23.97
C PHE A 22 19.35 46.57 23.22
N ALA A 23 19.14 47.47 22.27
CA ALA A 23 17.94 47.52 21.45
C ALA A 23 18.30 47.11 20.02
N GLU A 24 17.49 46.25 19.41
CA GLU A 24 17.33 46.22 17.95
C GLU A 24 15.90 45.76 17.61
N GLU A 25 15.50 46.00 16.36
CA GLU A 25 14.13 46.38 16.02
C GLU A 25 13.20 45.23 15.59
N ALA A 26 11.90 45.52 15.66
CA ALA A 26 10.84 45.09 14.75
C ALA A 26 10.79 43.61 14.29
N SER A 27 9.70 42.93 14.65
CA SER A 27 8.55 42.87 13.73
C SER A 27 7.43 42.01 14.33
N GLU A 28 6.20 42.52 14.27
CA GLU A 28 5.02 41.69 14.51
C GLU A 28 4.90 40.63 13.40
N ASN A 29 4.60 39.39 13.76
CA ASN A 29 3.62 38.63 12.99
C ASN A 29 2.98 37.53 13.82
N ALA A 30 1.65 37.61 13.93
CA ALA A 30 0.86 36.57 14.56
C ALA A 30 1.00 35.25 13.79
N PHE A 31 1.21 34.15 14.53
CA PHE A 31 1.24 32.80 13.98
C PHE A 31 -0.14 32.42 13.43
N LYS A 32 -0.39 32.75 12.15
CA LYS A 32 -1.56 32.27 11.42
C LYS A 32 -1.42 30.76 11.23
N ILE A 33 -2.24 30.00 11.94
CA ILE A 33 -2.49 28.60 11.61
C ILE A 33 -3.27 28.59 10.28
N SER A 34 -2.55 28.53 9.17
CA SER A 34 -3.15 28.28 7.86
C SER A 34 -3.61 26.83 7.80
N ASN A 35 -4.93 26.63 7.76
CA ASN A 35 -5.54 25.37 7.31
C ASN A 35 -5.15 25.13 5.85
N ASP A 36 -4.00 24.50 5.63
CA ASP A 36 -3.65 23.90 4.33
C ASP A 36 -3.40 22.41 4.51
N SER A 37 -4.47 21.68 4.84
CA SER A 37 -4.52 20.21 4.69
C SER A 37 -4.61 19.79 3.22
N LYS A 38 -3.85 20.46 2.36
CA LYS A 38 -3.58 20.05 0.99
C LYS A 38 -2.22 19.37 1.01
N ALA A 39 -2.25 18.08 1.33
CA ALA A 39 -1.13 17.20 0.99
C ALA A 39 -1.01 17.19 -0.55
N VAL A 40 -0.20 18.10 -1.07
CA VAL A 40 0.19 18.14 -2.47
C VAL A 40 1.02 16.90 -2.71
N ILE A 41 0.38 15.85 -3.22
CA ILE A 41 1.07 14.72 -3.85
C ILE A 41 1.66 15.26 -5.16
N ALA A 42 2.83 15.88 -5.05
CA ALA A 42 3.69 16.15 -6.18
C ALA A 42 4.45 14.86 -6.50
N GLY A 43 4.16 14.25 -7.64
CA GLY A 43 4.86 13.07 -8.12
C GLY A 43 4.06 12.31 -9.17
N ASN A 44 4.57 12.31 -10.40
CA ASN A 44 4.20 11.34 -11.43
C ASN A 44 4.84 9.99 -11.03
N GLY A 45 4.29 9.34 -10.00
CA GLY A 45 4.85 8.13 -9.43
C GLY A 45 3.78 7.08 -9.16
N PHE A 46 4.16 5.82 -9.29
CA PHE A 46 3.28 4.68 -9.09
C PHE A 46 2.62 4.65 -7.70
N ASP A 47 1.28 4.58 -7.67
CA ASP A 47 0.50 4.48 -6.42
C ASP A 47 0.58 3.05 -5.86
N GLN A 48 1.56 2.84 -4.98
CA GLN A 48 1.87 1.57 -4.32
C GLN A 48 0.82 1.09 -3.31
N GLN A 49 -0.21 1.90 -3.03
CA GLN A 49 -1.11 1.67 -1.90
C GLN A 49 -2.43 1.03 -2.30
N GLY A 50 -3.05 0.38 -1.31
CA GLY A 50 -4.41 -0.12 -1.40
C GLY A 50 -4.55 -1.40 -2.22
N TYR A 51 -3.55 -2.27 -2.26
CA TYR A 51 -3.61 -3.56 -2.95
C TYR A 51 -4.08 -4.68 -2.02
N TYR A 52 -5.06 -5.47 -2.46
CA TYR A 52 -5.67 -6.52 -1.65
C TYR A 52 -5.87 -7.78 -2.46
N THR A 53 -5.49 -8.93 -1.90
CA THR A 53 -6.12 -10.20 -2.30
C THR A 53 -7.49 -10.28 -1.64
N PHE A 54 -8.40 -11.01 -2.26
CA PHE A 54 -9.76 -11.15 -1.77
C PHE A 54 -10.31 -12.54 -2.06
N ARG A 55 -11.35 -12.92 -1.32
CA ARG A 55 -12.09 -14.18 -1.52
C ARG A 55 -13.57 -13.98 -1.18
N PRO A 56 -14.50 -14.64 -1.87
CA PRO A 56 -15.92 -14.59 -1.52
C PRO A 56 -16.16 -15.23 -0.15
N ASP A 57 -17.15 -14.72 0.57
CA ASP A 57 -17.61 -15.30 1.82
C ASP A 57 -18.74 -16.33 1.60
N LEU A 58 -18.36 -17.59 1.55
CA LEU A 58 -19.26 -18.73 1.29
C LEU A 58 -20.03 -19.21 2.54
N ARG A 59 -19.96 -18.49 3.67
CA ARG A 59 -20.73 -18.84 4.88
C ARG A 59 -22.24 -18.67 4.63
N LYS A 60 -23.03 -19.67 5.05
CA LYS A 60 -24.50 -19.65 4.94
C LYS A 60 -25.12 -19.05 6.20
N CYS A 61 -25.56 -17.80 6.13
CA CYS A 61 -26.15 -17.05 7.24
C CYS A 61 -27.06 -15.91 6.71
N LEU A 62 -27.56 -15.05 7.60
CA LEU A 62 -28.33 -13.86 7.23
C LEU A 62 -27.43 -12.78 6.58
N SER A 63 -27.72 -12.44 5.32
CA SER A 63 -27.13 -11.25 4.67
C SER A 63 -27.56 -9.97 5.43
N PRO A 64 -26.65 -9.02 5.70
CA PRO A 64 -25.31 -8.83 5.13
C PRO A 64 -24.14 -9.33 6.00
N LEU A 65 -24.37 -10.20 6.99
CA LEU A 65 -23.30 -10.73 7.87
C LEU A 65 -22.40 -11.78 7.17
N CYS A 66 -22.85 -12.28 6.01
CA CYS A 66 -22.11 -13.14 5.10
C CYS A 66 -22.61 -12.96 3.66
N GLY A 67 -21.98 -13.65 2.70
CA GLY A 67 -22.21 -13.45 1.26
C GLY A 67 -21.47 -12.24 0.68
N GLY A 68 -20.68 -11.54 1.51
CA GLY A 68 -19.75 -10.50 1.09
C GLY A 68 -18.39 -11.07 0.69
N PHE A 69 -17.32 -10.38 1.06
CA PHE A 69 -15.94 -10.76 0.75
C PHE A 69 -15.03 -10.62 1.96
N PHE A 70 -13.99 -11.44 2.03
CA PHE A 70 -12.85 -11.19 2.89
C PHE A 70 -11.72 -10.59 2.05
N VAL A 71 -11.17 -9.46 2.50
CA VAL A 71 -10.07 -8.74 1.85
C VAL A 71 -8.83 -8.71 2.75
N LYS A 72 -7.66 -8.90 2.16
CA LYS A 72 -6.37 -8.92 2.86
C LYS A 72 -5.37 -8.01 2.16
N ALA A 73 -4.83 -7.03 2.87
CA ALA A 73 -3.80 -6.14 2.32
C ALA A 73 -2.51 -6.94 2.07
N VAL A 74 -2.02 -6.96 0.82
CA VAL A 74 -0.78 -7.67 0.47
C VAL A 74 0.43 -7.08 1.19
N ASN A 75 1.46 -7.89 1.45
CA ASN A 75 2.64 -7.54 2.24
C ASN A 75 2.36 -7.03 3.68
N GLN A 76 1.14 -7.19 4.19
CA GLN A 76 0.78 -6.86 5.57
C GLN A 76 0.36 -8.11 6.36
N THR A 77 0.86 -8.21 7.60
CA THR A 77 0.43 -9.25 8.56
C THR A 77 -1.01 -9.05 9.01
N LEU A 78 -1.44 -7.79 9.10
CA LEU A 78 -2.79 -7.38 9.50
C LEU A 78 -3.32 -6.31 8.55
N THR A 79 -4.59 -6.43 8.21
CA THR A 79 -5.40 -5.50 7.43
C THR A 79 -6.20 -4.60 8.37
N ARG A 80 -6.34 -3.31 8.06
CA ARG A 80 -7.21 -2.40 8.83
C ARG A 80 -8.64 -2.48 8.32
N CYS A 81 -9.56 -2.88 9.19
CA CYS A 81 -10.97 -3.12 8.83
C CYS A 81 -11.83 -1.86 8.92
N ALA A 82 -13.05 -1.93 8.40
CA ALA A 82 -13.99 -0.80 8.35
C ALA A 82 -14.35 -0.21 9.73
N ASN A 83 -14.34 -1.05 10.77
CA ASN A 83 -14.54 -0.66 12.17
C ASN A 83 -13.25 -0.14 12.86
N GLY A 84 -12.16 0.04 12.13
CA GLY A 84 -10.87 0.53 12.63
C GLY A 84 -9.98 -0.55 13.26
N SER A 85 -10.49 -1.76 13.51
CA SER A 85 -9.73 -2.90 14.04
C SER A 85 -8.66 -3.40 13.07
N ARG A 86 -7.75 -4.26 13.53
CA ARG A 86 -6.72 -4.90 12.71
C ARG A 86 -6.86 -6.42 12.81
N GLN A 87 -7.06 -7.08 11.67
CA GLN A 87 -7.31 -8.53 11.56
C GLN A 87 -6.47 -9.10 10.40
N ALA A 88 -6.24 -10.42 10.33
CA ALA A 88 -5.47 -11.02 9.23
C ALA A 88 -6.11 -10.74 7.85
N GLU A 89 -7.43 -10.83 7.79
CA GLU A 89 -8.31 -10.44 6.69
C GLU A 89 -9.51 -9.68 7.30
N CYS A 90 -10.14 -8.80 6.52
CA CYS A 90 -11.30 -8.04 6.94
C CYS A 90 -12.53 -8.44 6.13
N TYR A 91 -13.65 -8.68 6.80
CA TYR A 91 -14.94 -8.80 6.11
C TYR A 91 -15.38 -7.44 5.56
N VAL A 92 -15.94 -7.45 4.34
CA VAL A 92 -16.70 -6.35 3.74
C VAL A 92 -18.01 -6.89 3.18
N ALA A 93 -19.12 -6.21 3.44
CA ALA A 93 -20.45 -6.69 3.05
C ALA A 93 -20.70 -6.65 1.53
N SER A 94 -19.99 -5.80 0.79
CA SER A 94 -20.03 -5.76 -0.68
C SER A 94 -18.83 -5.04 -1.29
N LEU A 95 -18.60 -5.28 -2.58
CA LEU A 95 -17.70 -4.47 -3.40
C LEU A 95 -18.49 -3.34 -4.07
N ASN A 96 -17.95 -2.12 -4.04
CA ASN A 96 -18.46 -0.96 -4.77
C ASN A 96 -17.63 -0.82 -6.06
N ASN A 97 -18.03 -1.58 -7.08
CA ASN A 97 -17.39 -1.67 -8.39
C ASN A 97 -18.04 -0.71 -9.40
N ARG A 98 -17.81 0.60 -9.25
CA ARG A 98 -18.43 1.63 -10.12
C ARG A 98 -17.94 1.63 -11.57
N LYS A 99 -16.85 0.91 -11.84
CA LYS A 99 -16.20 0.81 -13.15
C LYS A 99 -16.55 -0.50 -13.89
N ASN A 100 -17.44 -1.32 -13.32
CA ASN A 100 -17.89 -2.59 -13.91
C ASN A 100 -16.73 -3.51 -14.36
N PHE A 101 -15.65 -3.56 -13.59
CA PHE A 101 -14.62 -4.59 -13.78
C PHE A 101 -15.24 -5.98 -13.63
N ASP A 102 -14.81 -6.96 -14.42
CA ASP A 102 -15.16 -8.35 -14.12
C ASP A 102 -14.42 -8.81 -12.85
N ILE A 103 -15.14 -8.93 -11.75
CA ILE A 103 -14.58 -9.36 -10.46
C ILE A 103 -14.32 -10.88 -10.47
N ASN A 104 -14.98 -11.66 -11.34
CA ASN A 104 -14.85 -13.11 -11.33
C ASN A 104 -13.51 -13.58 -11.89
N SER A 105 -12.93 -12.83 -12.83
CA SER A 105 -11.56 -13.03 -13.34
C SER A 105 -10.48 -12.29 -12.52
N ALA A 106 -10.85 -11.50 -11.51
CA ALA A 106 -9.90 -10.76 -10.69
C ALA A 106 -9.28 -11.63 -9.58
N ALA A 107 -7.95 -11.64 -9.50
CA ALA A 107 -7.19 -12.24 -8.41
C ALA A 107 -6.67 -11.20 -7.39
N LEU A 108 -6.51 -9.95 -7.83
CA LEU A 108 -6.01 -8.83 -7.02
C LEU A 108 -6.86 -7.58 -7.27
N LEU A 109 -7.11 -6.79 -6.23
CA LEU A 109 -7.85 -5.51 -6.32
C LEU A 109 -6.98 -4.37 -5.80
N GLN A 110 -7.01 -3.23 -6.50
CA GLN A 110 -6.62 -1.94 -5.89
C GLN A 110 -7.88 -1.21 -5.43
N GLY A 111 -7.87 -0.65 -4.23
CA GLY A 111 -9.01 0.05 -3.66
C GLY A 111 -8.86 0.41 -2.19
N LEU A 112 -9.98 0.72 -1.54
CA LEU A 112 -10.03 1.12 -0.14
C LEU A 112 -11.24 0.49 0.57
N ILE A 113 -11.01 -0.06 1.76
CA ILE A 113 -12.09 -0.40 2.70
C ILE A 113 -12.68 0.92 3.22
N LYS A 114 -13.97 1.14 2.98
CA LYS A 114 -14.74 2.29 3.47
C LYS A 114 -15.76 1.85 4.52
N PRO A 115 -16.01 2.65 5.57
CA PRO A 115 -17.07 2.36 6.53
C PRO A 115 -18.44 2.42 5.83
N LYS A 116 -19.33 1.49 6.21
CA LYS A 116 -20.74 1.48 5.82
C LYS A 116 -21.52 0.74 6.90
N ILE A 117 -22.52 1.43 7.45
CA ILE A 117 -23.38 0.93 8.51
C ILE A 117 -24.58 0.21 7.86
N TYR A 118 -24.92 -0.97 8.37
CA TYR A 118 -26.00 -1.83 7.89
C TYR A 118 -27.05 -2.04 8.98
N GLY A 119 -27.78 -0.97 9.34
CA GLY A 119 -28.80 -1.01 10.40
C GLY A 119 -28.24 -1.55 11.72
N GLU A 120 -28.95 -2.49 12.33
CA GLU A 120 -28.57 -3.15 13.58
C GLU A 120 -27.28 -3.98 13.50
N PHE A 121 -26.85 -4.39 12.29
CA PHE A 121 -25.61 -5.15 12.09
C PHE A 121 -24.33 -4.30 12.20
N GLY A 122 -24.46 -2.97 12.36
CA GLY A 122 -23.33 -2.08 12.57
C GLY A 122 -22.46 -1.85 11.33
N ASN A 123 -21.20 -1.49 11.53
CA ASN A 123 -20.26 -1.11 10.47
C ASN A 123 -19.53 -2.32 9.87
N LEU A 124 -20.16 -2.94 8.87
CA LEU A 124 -19.61 -4.06 8.09
C LEU A 124 -18.73 -3.60 6.92
N GLY A 125 -18.83 -2.33 6.52
CA GLY A 125 -18.00 -1.75 5.48
C GLY A 125 -18.28 -2.23 4.06
N ILE A 126 -17.62 -1.57 3.11
CA ILE A 126 -17.56 -1.92 1.69
C ILE A 126 -16.14 -1.76 1.18
N PHE A 127 -15.78 -2.50 0.14
CA PHE A 127 -14.53 -2.26 -0.58
C PHE A 127 -14.80 -1.42 -1.83
N ALA A 128 -14.26 -0.20 -1.89
CA ALA A 128 -14.35 0.64 -3.08
C ALA A 128 -13.24 0.26 -4.07
N VAL A 129 -13.61 -0.40 -5.16
CA VAL A 129 -12.67 -0.86 -6.20
C VAL A 129 -12.21 0.33 -7.04
N LYS A 130 -10.90 0.49 -7.20
CA LYS A 130 -10.23 1.50 -8.04
C LYS A 130 -9.71 0.88 -9.35
N ALA A 131 -9.13 -0.32 -9.24
CA ALA A 131 -8.66 -1.19 -10.32
C ALA A 131 -8.81 -2.66 -9.90
N ALA A 132 -8.86 -3.57 -10.87
CA ALA A 132 -8.85 -5.01 -10.68
C ALA A 132 -7.80 -5.63 -11.61
N PHE A 133 -7.21 -6.76 -11.22
CA PHE A 133 -6.18 -7.44 -11.99
C PHE A 133 -6.43 -8.95 -11.99
N SER A 134 -6.35 -9.59 -13.15
CA SER A 134 -6.41 -11.04 -13.33
C SER A 134 -5.04 -11.65 -13.04
N SER A 135 -4.99 -12.92 -12.60
CA SER A 135 -3.75 -13.69 -12.58
C SER A 135 -3.44 -14.26 -13.96
N SER A 136 -2.16 -14.41 -14.30
CA SER A 136 -1.75 -14.99 -15.58
C SER A 136 -1.92 -16.52 -15.68
N THR A 137 -2.16 -17.17 -14.53
CA THR A 137 -2.46 -18.61 -14.39
C THR A 137 -3.43 -18.84 -13.23
N ASP A 138 -3.89 -20.08 -13.06
CA ASP A 138 -4.78 -20.49 -11.96
C ASP A 138 -4.08 -20.62 -10.59
N THR A 139 -2.75 -20.41 -10.51
CA THR A 139 -2.01 -20.53 -9.25
C THR A 139 -2.08 -19.25 -8.41
N VAL A 140 -2.31 -19.42 -7.10
CA VAL A 140 -2.29 -18.31 -6.15
C VAL A 140 -0.86 -17.85 -5.93
N GLY A 141 -0.55 -16.62 -6.35
CA GLY A 141 0.77 -16.03 -6.25
C GLY A 141 1.32 -15.96 -4.80
N ALA A 142 2.56 -16.42 -4.65
CA ALA A 142 3.31 -16.46 -3.40
C ALA A 142 4.37 -15.33 -3.30
N GLY A 143 4.93 -15.18 -2.10
CA GLY A 143 6.05 -14.26 -1.84
C GLY A 143 5.64 -12.80 -1.65
N LEU A 144 6.49 -11.89 -2.14
CA LEU A 144 6.30 -10.43 -2.06
C LEU A 144 5.48 -9.97 -3.25
N PHE A 145 4.42 -9.19 -3.00
CA PHE A 145 3.66 -8.51 -4.05
C PHE A 145 4.33 -7.18 -4.40
N VAL A 146 4.63 -6.96 -5.67
CA VAL A 146 5.41 -5.81 -6.15
C VAL A 146 4.80 -5.20 -7.41
N GLY A 147 5.05 -3.91 -7.62
CA GLY A 147 5.03 -3.29 -8.95
C GLY A 147 6.44 -3.33 -9.53
N LEU A 148 6.56 -3.54 -10.84
CA LEU A 148 7.80 -3.58 -11.61
C LEU A 148 7.70 -2.58 -12.75
N GLU A 149 8.63 -1.63 -12.83
CA GLU A 149 8.68 -0.56 -13.83
C GLU A 149 10.08 -0.45 -14.41
N ASN A 150 10.22 -0.14 -15.70
CA ASN A 150 11.51 0.19 -16.30
C ASN A 150 11.88 1.63 -15.94
N ASN A 151 13.01 1.84 -15.25
CA ASN A 151 13.45 3.16 -14.79
C ASN A 151 14.24 3.96 -15.84
N GLY A 152 14.35 3.43 -17.07
CA GLY A 152 14.96 4.10 -18.22
C GLY A 152 16.48 3.99 -18.32
N ILE A 153 17.15 3.31 -17.38
CA ILE A 153 18.60 3.09 -17.44
C ILE A 153 18.93 2.07 -18.53
N VAL A 154 19.86 2.43 -19.42
CA VAL A 154 20.42 1.55 -20.45
C VAL A 154 21.89 1.30 -20.15
N CYS A 155 22.27 0.05 -19.90
CA CYS A 155 23.64 -0.33 -19.53
C CYS A 155 24.40 -1.02 -20.67
N ILE A 156 25.73 -0.88 -20.66
CA ILE A 156 26.65 -1.58 -21.57
C ILE A 156 27.06 -2.97 -21.00
N THR A 157 27.02 -3.14 -19.68
CA THR A 157 27.37 -4.38 -18.98
C THR A 157 26.37 -4.69 -17.86
N THR A 158 26.35 -5.94 -17.40
CA THR A 158 25.54 -6.42 -16.27
C THR A 158 26.36 -6.49 -14.99
N PRO A 159 25.77 -6.26 -13.79
CA PRO A 159 24.35 -6.06 -13.52
C PRO A 159 23.80 -4.69 -13.90
N CYS A 160 22.68 -4.68 -14.63
CA CYS A 160 22.02 -3.47 -15.10
C CYS A 160 20.76 -3.19 -14.28
N PHE A 161 20.84 -2.26 -13.32
CA PHE A 161 19.75 -1.92 -12.41
C PHE A 161 18.65 -1.06 -13.06
N SER A 162 18.12 -1.51 -14.20
CA SER A 162 17.21 -0.80 -15.10
C SER A 162 15.72 -0.95 -14.78
N ALA A 163 15.38 -1.66 -13.70
CA ALA A 163 13.99 -1.76 -13.25
C ALA A 163 13.86 -1.38 -11.77
N ASP A 164 12.80 -0.63 -11.47
CA ASP A 164 12.39 -0.30 -10.12
C ASP A 164 11.32 -1.28 -9.63
N GLN A 165 11.56 -1.84 -8.45
CA GLN A 165 10.66 -2.72 -7.72
C GLN A 165 10.00 -1.96 -6.58
N TYR A 166 8.68 -1.83 -6.66
CA TYR A 166 7.85 -1.16 -5.67
C TYR A 166 7.13 -2.18 -4.77
N LEU A 167 7.44 -2.21 -3.48
CA LEU A 167 6.78 -3.15 -2.56
C LEU A 167 5.38 -2.66 -2.19
N LEU A 168 4.34 -3.35 -2.67
CA LEU A 168 2.94 -2.90 -2.50
C LEU A 168 2.54 -2.79 -1.02
N ASN A 169 1.69 -1.80 -0.71
CA ASN A 169 1.28 -1.41 0.65
C ASN A 169 2.43 -1.06 1.62
N ARG A 170 3.59 -0.69 1.07
CA ARG A 170 4.78 -0.17 1.76
C ARG A 170 5.31 1.02 0.95
N SER A 171 6.14 1.85 1.57
CA SER A 171 6.84 2.95 0.90
C SER A 171 8.28 2.54 0.54
N LYS A 172 8.47 1.29 0.08
CA LYS A 172 9.80 0.70 -0.14
C LYS A 172 10.00 0.44 -1.62
N ILE A 173 11.02 1.09 -2.17
CA ILE A 173 11.45 1.00 -3.56
C ILE A 173 12.85 0.36 -3.59
N ARG A 174 13.18 -0.37 -4.64
CA ARG A 174 14.49 -0.98 -4.87
C ARG A 174 14.74 -1.09 -6.36
N ALA A 175 15.88 -0.62 -6.85
CA ALA A 175 16.33 -1.01 -8.18
C ALA A 175 16.77 -2.50 -8.19
N ILE A 176 16.42 -3.24 -9.24
CA ILE A 176 16.75 -4.65 -9.47
C ILE A 176 17.45 -4.81 -10.83
N SER A 177 18.31 -5.82 -10.97
CA SER A 177 19.10 -6.03 -12.21
C SER A 177 18.43 -6.93 -13.25
N GLY A 178 17.32 -7.58 -12.89
CA GLY A 178 16.59 -8.45 -13.80
C GLY A 178 15.20 -8.83 -13.28
N ILE A 179 14.34 -9.21 -14.22
CA ILE A 179 12.99 -9.74 -13.97
C ILE A 179 12.89 -11.07 -14.73
N ASP A 180 12.59 -12.15 -14.00
CA ASP A 180 12.34 -13.49 -14.56
C ASP A 180 10.85 -13.83 -14.39
N LEU A 181 10.13 -13.82 -15.52
CA LEU A 181 8.72 -14.25 -15.60
C LEU A 181 8.58 -15.71 -16.08
N GLY A 182 9.67 -16.36 -16.50
CA GLY A 182 9.64 -17.66 -17.19
C GLY A 182 9.13 -18.81 -16.32
N LYS A 183 9.20 -18.67 -14.99
CA LYS A 183 8.75 -19.69 -14.03
C LYS A 183 7.25 -19.63 -13.71
N VAL A 184 6.55 -18.59 -14.15
CA VAL A 184 5.11 -18.42 -13.88
C VAL A 184 4.25 -19.44 -14.63
N GLY A 185 4.73 -19.94 -15.78
CA GLY A 185 3.99 -20.90 -16.61
C GLY A 185 2.79 -20.29 -17.35
N ALA A 186 2.76 -18.96 -17.49
CA ALA A 186 1.78 -18.25 -18.30
C ALA A 186 1.94 -18.57 -19.80
N SER A 187 0.88 -18.38 -20.59
CA SER A 187 0.96 -18.50 -22.05
C SER A 187 1.78 -17.36 -22.67
N ASP A 188 2.37 -17.61 -23.85
CA ASP A 188 3.15 -16.61 -24.58
C ASP A 188 2.35 -15.31 -24.83
N LEU A 189 1.03 -15.40 -25.00
CA LEU A 189 0.15 -14.23 -25.17
C LEU A 189 0.19 -13.33 -23.93
N LEU A 190 -0.04 -13.90 -22.75
CA LEU A 190 -0.06 -13.16 -21.48
C LEU A 190 1.35 -12.67 -21.09
N LEU A 191 2.38 -13.44 -21.42
CA LEU A 191 3.78 -13.04 -21.22
C LEU A 191 4.14 -11.83 -22.11
N ASN A 192 3.76 -11.85 -23.39
CA ASN A 192 3.98 -10.73 -24.29
C ASN A 192 3.19 -9.48 -23.86
N GLU A 193 1.99 -9.64 -23.30
CA GLU A 193 1.21 -8.53 -22.74
C GLU A 193 1.91 -7.91 -21.51
N ALA A 194 2.40 -8.74 -20.58
CA ALA A 194 3.18 -8.30 -19.43
C ALA A 194 4.48 -7.57 -19.82
N LEU A 195 5.19 -8.08 -20.83
CA LEU A 195 6.36 -7.42 -21.41
C LEU A 195 5.98 -6.10 -22.10
N SER A 196 4.82 -6.03 -22.76
CA SER A 196 4.33 -4.81 -23.40
C SER A 196 4.02 -3.69 -22.41
N ILE A 197 3.43 -4.02 -21.24
CA ILE A 197 3.22 -3.08 -20.13
C ILE A 197 4.56 -2.45 -19.72
N MET A 198 5.56 -3.26 -19.38
CA MET A 198 6.88 -2.76 -18.97
C MET A 198 7.61 -1.98 -20.09
N ALA A 199 7.44 -2.39 -21.35
CA ALA A 199 8.04 -1.72 -22.51
C ALA A 199 7.44 -0.33 -22.79
N LYS A 200 6.18 -0.08 -22.37
CA LYS A 200 5.55 1.25 -22.42
C LYS A 200 5.97 2.17 -21.26
N GLY A 201 6.75 1.66 -20.30
CA GLY A 201 7.00 2.35 -19.03
C GLY A 201 5.81 2.29 -18.06
N GLU A 202 4.91 1.33 -18.24
CA GLU A 202 3.82 1.08 -17.28
C GLU A 202 4.25 0.03 -16.24
N VAL A 203 3.57 0.00 -15.10
CA VAL A 203 3.94 -0.85 -13.97
C VAL A 203 3.25 -2.21 -14.04
N LEU A 204 4.02 -3.27 -14.27
CA LEU A 204 3.55 -4.65 -14.16
C LEU A 204 3.41 -5.04 -12.69
N ILE A 205 2.26 -5.57 -12.30
CA ILE A 205 2.05 -6.11 -10.95
C ILE A 205 2.46 -7.58 -10.93
N ALA A 206 3.25 -8.00 -9.94
CA ALA A 206 3.70 -9.38 -9.80
C ALA A 206 3.81 -9.81 -8.33
N SER A 207 3.89 -11.12 -8.09
CA SER A 207 4.30 -11.68 -6.81
C SER A 207 5.40 -12.71 -6.99
N GLY A 208 6.36 -12.75 -6.07
CA GLY A 208 7.53 -13.62 -6.19
C GLY A 208 8.63 -13.32 -5.17
N VAL A 209 9.87 -13.61 -5.52
CA VAL A 209 11.03 -13.49 -4.63
C VAL A 209 12.23 -12.81 -5.32
N ASN A 210 13.00 -12.05 -4.55
CA ASN A 210 14.30 -11.55 -5.00
C ASN A 210 15.39 -12.59 -4.71
N ILE A 211 16.17 -12.95 -5.72
CA ILE A 211 17.39 -13.75 -5.57
C ILE A 211 18.61 -12.89 -5.89
N GLN A 212 19.77 -13.21 -5.30
CA GLN A 212 21.05 -12.67 -5.78
C GLN A 212 21.53 -13.53 -6.96
N THR A 213 22.07 -12.86 -7.96
CA THR A 213 22.61 -13.44 -9.20
C THR A 213 24.07 -13.04 -9.35
N GLU A 214 24.93 -13.97 -9.79
CA GLU A 214 26.27 -13.60 -10.26
C GLU A 214 26.14 -13.15 -11.73
N GLU A 215 26.59 -11.94 -12.03
CA GLU A 215 26.53 -11.32 -13.35
C GLU A 215 27.93 -10.81 -13.74
N VAL A 216 28.11 -10.35 -14.98
CA VAL A 216 29.45 -10.19 -15.61
C VAL A 216 30.41 -9.30 -14.81
N ALA A 217 29.91 -8.20 -14.25
CA ALA A 217 30.67 -7.23 -13.46
C ALA A 217 30.35 -7.27 -11.95
N GLY A 218 29.71 -8.34 -11.45
CA GLY A 218 29.44 -8.52 -10.02
C GLY A 218 28.03 -9.05 -9.71
N LYS A 219 27.58 -8.85 -8.47
CA LYS A 219 26.29 -9.40 -7.99
C LYS A 219 25.11 -8.53 -8.37
N GLY A 220 24.14 -9.12 -9.04
CA GLY A 220 22.83 -8.53 -9.28
C GLY A 220 21.75 -8.96 -8.28
N ILE A 221 20.54 -8.48 -8.52
CA ILE A 221 19.31 -8.87 -7.82
C ILE A 221 18.24 -9.09 -8.89
N THR A 222 17.89 -10.35 -9.14
CA THR A 222 16.79 -10.71 -10.04
C THR A 222 15.52 -10.94 -9.22
N PHE A 223 14.42 -10.30 -9.63
CA PHE A 223 13.09 -10.69 -9.16
C PHE A 223 12.58 -11.87 -9.99
N VAL A 224 12.36 -13.01 -9.35
CA VAL A 224 11.76 -14.20 -9.94
C VAL A 224 10.28 -14.20 -9.58
N ALA A 225 9.43 -14.05 -10.59
CA ALA A 225 7.99 -14.08 -10.42
C ALA A 225 7.49 -15.52 -10.24
N ASP A 226 6.54 -15.65 -9.32
CA ASP A 226 5.69 -16.82 -9.08
C ASP A 226 4.32 -16.62 -9.75
N GLN A 227 3.86 -15.36 -9.83
CA GLN A 227 2.67 -14.94 -10.56
C GLN A 227 2.85 -13.51 -11.08
N PHE A 228 2.25 -13.16 -12.22
CA PHE A 228 2.04 -11.78 -12.63
C PHE A 228 0.56 -11.49 -12.87
N TYR A 229 0.19 -10.21 -12.78
CA TYR A 229 -1.18 -9.77 -12.78
C TYR A 229 -1.40 -8.69 -13.84
N LEU A 230 -2.34 -8.93 -14.74
CA LEU A 230 -2.68 -8.03 -15.84
C LEU A 230 -3.89 -7.16 -15.46
N PRO A 231 -3.94 -5.89 -15.88
CA PRO A 231 -5.08 -5.02 -15.58
C PRO A 231 -6.35 -5.54 -16.26
N ILE A 232 -7.46 -5.57 -15.51
CA ILE A 232 -8.78 -5.84 -16.07
C ILE A 232 -9.38 -4.51 -16.51
N GLU A 233 -9.73 -4.42 -17.79
CA GLU A 233 -10.36 -3.22 -18.35
C GLU A 233 -11.72 -2.93 -17.71
N SER A 234 -12.03 -1.64 -17.56
CA SER A 234 -13.32 -1.20 -17.04
C SER A 234 -14.37 -1.13 -18.14
N ASN A 235 -15.48 -1.86 -17.99
CA ASN A 235 -16.61 -1.75 -18.90
C ASN A 235 -17.38 -0.45 -18.64
N SER A 236 -16.98 0.63 -19.33
CA SER A 236 -17.73 1.89 -19.35
C SER A 236 -19.09 1.69 -20.04
N GLN A 237 -20.15 1.76 -19.24
CA GLN A 237 -21.53 2.02 -19.68
C GLN A 237 -21.83 3.51 -19.51
#